data_AF-A0A7Y4R5C8-F1
#
_entry.id   AF-A0A7Y4R5C8-F1
#
_cell.length_a   1.000
_cell.length_b   1.000
_cell.length_c   1.000
_cell.angle_alpha   90.00
_cell.angle_beta   90.00
_cell.angle_gamma   90.00
#
_symmetry.space_group_name_H-M   'P 1'
#
loop_
_entity.id
_entity.type
_entity.pdbx_description
1 polymer ?
#
loop_
_entity_poly.entity_id
_entity_poly.type
_entity_poly.pdbx_seq_one_letter_code
_entity_poly.pdbx_strand_id
1 'polypeptide(L)'
;RRDVEELIEAARQAGRALGHHDFETARRQVLRLKGLATKVKWVAEAGEQLERVDELVTGLHGGPLGELTRMDAGAAVAAVGPRRAARALDETVILKDRAADALPSRLLLLVDGGGSYLLLRNDRVGIGRAATAKPAEIPLRANLAERHAEIARVEDDYFLFSGHGVDIDGRPTKHELLRNGSRVSLGPNARFVFRVPHRQSASAVLEMRSDTKMPNDVRRVVLFRQTAMMGFGKHVHVSCGSAVHDLVLFERAGRLWIRPQPNGRIDTEARSIEIGQPMELFNVSFVVQPWTLVGGALA
;
A
#
# COMPACT_ATOMS: atom_id res chain seq x y z
N ARG A 1 26.66 33.57 12.06
CA ARG A 1 26.23 34.55 11.03
C ARG A 1 25.73 33.83 9.78
N ARG A 2 26.51 32.88 9.22
CA ARG A 2 26.08 31.98 8.12
C ARG A 2 24.75 31.26 8.38
N ASP A 3 24.56 30.71 9.57
CA ASP A 3 23.34 29.94 9.91
C ASP A 3 22.06 30.79 9.93
N VAL A 4 22.19 32.11 10.18
CA VAL A 4 21.05 33.04 10.19
C VAL A 4 20.63 33.41 8.76
N GLU A 5 21.60 33.57 7.85
CA GLU A 5 21.32 33.82 6.44
C GLU A 5 20.67 32.61 5.77
N GLU A 6 21.13 31.39 6.07
CA GLU A 6 20.51 30.16 5.56
C GLU A 6 19.07 29.97 6.07
N LEU A 7 18.80 30.34 7.32
CA LEU A 7 17.47 30.26 7.92
C LEU A 7 16.50 31.26 7.28
N ILE A 8 16.95 32.51 7.05
CA ILE A 8 16.16 33.53 6.37
C ILE A 8 15.86 33.12 4.92
N GLU A 9 16.83 32.55 4.21
CA GLU A 9 16.64 32.13 2.82
C GLU A 9 15.70 30.93 2.70
N ALA A 10 15.81 29.93 3.57
CA ALA A 10 14.87 28.81 3.63
C ALA A 10 13.44 29.28 3.93
N ALA A 11 13.25 30.26 4.82
CA ALA A 11 11.95 30.85 5.11
C ALA A 11 11.36 31.62 3.91
N ARG A 12 12.18 32.38 3.17
CA ARG A 12 11.72 33.06 1.94
C ARG A 12 11.35 32.06 0.84
N GLN A 13 12.11 30.99 0.69
CA GLN A 13 11.83 29.94 -0.29
C GLN A 13 10.53 29.20 0.06
N ALA A 14 10.30 28.88 1.34
CA ALA A 14 9.04 28.32 1.80
C ALA A 14 7.85 29.26 1.51
N GLY A 15 7.98 30.56 1.81
CA GLY A 15 6.94 31.55 1.55
C GLY A 15 6.61 31.72 0.05
N ARG A 16 7.63 31.75 -0.82
CA ARG A 16 7.42 31.79 -2.28
C ARG A 16 6.71 30.53 -2.79
N ALA A 17 7.11 29.36 -2.31
CA ALA A 17 6.48 28.10 -2.69
C ALA A 17 5.01 28.04 -2.27
N LEU A 18 4.68 28.49 -1.05
CA LEU A 18 3.29 28.63 -0.59
C LEU A 18 2.47 29.58 -1.49
N GLY A 19 3.04 30.72 -1.89
CA GLY A 19 2.39 31.68 -2.79
C GLY A 19 2.09 31.13 -4.19
N HIS A 20 2.82 30.11 -4.63
CA HIS A 20 2.61 29.41 -5.90
C HIS A 20 1.81 28.11 -5.75
N HIS A 21 1.24 27.84 -4.58
CA HIS A 21 0.57 26.58 -4.26
C HIS A 21 1.47 25.33 -4.43
N ASP A 22 2.79 25.50 -4.35
CA ASP A 22 3.77 24.43 -4.34
C ASP A 22 4.04 23.99 -2.90
N PHE A 23 3.10 23.21 -2.36
CA PHE A 23 3.10 22.78 -0.96
C PHE A 23 4.23 21.80 -0.64
N GLU A 24 4.77 21.08 -1.62
CA GLU A 24 5.87 20.13 -1.42
C GLU A 24 7.22 20.85 -1.32
N THR A 25 7.48 21.83 -2.18
CA THR A 25 8.65 22.71 -2.04
C THR A 25 8.56 23.50 -0.74
N ALA A 26 7.38 23.99 -0.36
CA ALA A 26 7.17 24.58 0.95
C ALA A 26 7.53 23.60 2.09
N ARG A 27 7.10 22.33 2.00
CA ARG A 27 7.37 21.30 3.01
C ARG A 27 8.85 20.98 3.13
N ARG A 28 9.58 20.82 2.02
CA ARG A 28 11.03 20.58 2.03
C ARG A 28 11.78 21.72 2.73
N GLN A 29 11.39 22.96 2.45
CA GLN A 29 12.01 24.13 3.07
C GLN A 29 11.64 24.26 4.56
N VAL A 30 10.41 23.91 4.95
CA VAL A 30 9.98 23.85 6.36
C VAL A 30 10.70 22.73 7.13
N LEU A 31 10.94 21.57 6.53
CA LEU A 31 11.73 20.50 7.14
C LEU A 31 13.21 20.90 7.29
N ARG A 32 13.76 21.63 6.31
CA ARG A 32 15.10 22.22 6.41
C ARG A 32 15.17 23.25 7.54
N LEU A 33 14.16 24.10 7.67
CA LEU A 33 14.02 25.03 8.81
C LEU A 33 13.91 24.30 10.14
N LYS A 34 13.19 23.17 10.20
CA LYS A 34 13.06 22.35 11.42
C LYS A 34 14.41 21.76 11.86
N GLY A 35 15.27 21.40 10.92
CA GLY A 35 16.63 20.94 11.19
C GLY A 35 17.56 22.04 11.73
N LEU A 36 17.40 23.27 11.25
CA LEU A 36 18.21 24.43 11.65
C LEU A 36 17.67 25.17 12.88
N ALA A 37 16.37 25.13 13.13
CA ALA A 37 15.66 25.91 14.14
C ALA A 37 14.70 25.03 14.97
N THR A 38 15.26 24.03 15.65
CA THR A 38 14.52 22.97 16.38
C THR A 38 13.62 23.46 17.52
N LYS A 39 13.78 24.70 18.01
CA LYS A 39 12.98 25.26 19.13
C LYS A 39 11.79 26.13 18.71
N VAL A 40 11.55 26.31 17.41
CA VAL A 40 10.56 27.28 16.93
C VAL A 40 9.22 26.59 16.67
N LYS A 41 8.23 26.88 17.52
CA LYS A 41 6.91 26.22 17.53
C LYS A 41 6.18 26.31 16.18
N TRP A 42 6.19 27.49 15.54
CA TRP A 42 5.47 27.70 14.28
C TRP A 42 6.04 26.86 13.11
N VAL A 43 7.32 26.47 13.15
CA VAL A 43 7.94 25.62 12.11
C VAL A 43 7.41 24.18 12.21
N ALA A 44 7.19 23.69 13.44
CA ALA A 44 6.57 22.39 13.65
C ALA A 44 5.10 22.41 13.20
N GLU A 45 4.35 23.44 13.60
CA GLU A 45 2.94 23.64 13.21
C GLU A 45 2.80 23.77 11.68
N ALA A 46 3.68 24.52 11.00
CA ALA A 46 3.68 24.64 9.55
C ALA A 46 3.98 23.30 8.85
N GLY A 47 4.84 22.47 9.44
CA GLY A 47 5.13 21.13 8.93
C GLY A 47 3.90 20.21 8.99
N GLU A 48 3.19 20.22 10.12
CA GLU A 48 1.94 19.45 10.29
C GLU A 48 0.83 19.95 9.36
N GLN A 49 0.70 21.26 9.16
CA GLN A 49 -0.26 21.84 8.22
C GLN A 49 0.02 21.45 6.77
N LEU A 50 1.29 21.46 6.35
CA LEU A 50 1.68 21.06 5.00
C LEU A 50 1.50 19.57 4.75
N GLU A 51 1.73 18.73 5.76
CA GLU A 51 1.40 17.30 5.70
C GLU A 51 -0.10 17.09 5.53
N ARG A 52 -0.93 17.85 6.25
CA ARG A 52 -2.39 17.79 6.10
C ARG A 52 -2.89 18.27 4.74
N VAL A 53 -2.23 19.25 4.11
CA VAL A 53 -2.56 19.70 2.75
C VAL A 53 -2.23 18.63 1.73
N ASP A 54 -1.07 18.00 1.83
CA ASP A 54 -0.64 16.90 0.96
C ASP A 54 -1.58 15.69 1.06
N GLU A 55 -1.97 15.35 2.29
CA GLU A 55 -3.04 14.40 2.56
C GLU A 55 -4.32 14.82 1.81
N LEU A 56 -4.88 16.02 2.05
CA LEU A 56 -6.14 16.44 1.43
C LEU A 56 -6.11 16.42 -0.11
N VAL A 57 -4.99 16.84 -0.72
CA VAL A 57 -4.80 16.85 -2.17
C VAL A 57 -4.81 15.42 -2.72
N THR A 58 -4.06 14.49 -2.10
CA THR A 58 -4.01 13.10 -2.54
C THR A 58 -5.38 12.42 -2.43
N GLY A 59 -6.13 12.72 -1.37
CA GLY A 59 -7.49 12.20 -1.14
C GLY A 59 -8.49 12.71 -2.19
N LEU A 60 -8.42 14.00 -2.54
CA LEU A 60 -9.27 14.57 -3.60
C LEU A 60 -9.01 13.93 -4.97
N HIS A 61 -7.76 13.62 -5.29
CA HIS A 61 -7.39 12.95 -6.54
C HIS A 61 -7.71 11.45 -6.57
N GLY A 62 -7.78 10.80 -5.41
CA GLY A 62 -8.21 9.41 -5.28
C GLY A 62 -9.73 9.21 -5.29
N GLY A 63 -10.50 10.29 -5.06
CA GLY A 63 -11.95 10.28 -5.01
C GLY A 63 -12.65 10.62 -6.33
N PRO A 64 -14.00 10.73 -6.33
CA PRO A 64 -14.81 10.98 -7.52
C PRO A 64 -14.54 12.35 -8.18
N LEU A 65 -14.01 13.33 -7.45
CA LEU A 65 -13.59 14.62 -8.01
C LEU A 65 -12.30 14.50 -8.85
N GLY A 66 -11.41 13.56 -8.51
CA GLY A 66 -10.28 13.18 -9.35
C GLY A 66 -10.67 12.44 -10.62
N GLU A 67 -11.89 11.89 -10.69
CA GLU A 67 -12.46 11.35 -11.93
C GLU A 67 -12.98 12.46 -12.84
N LEU A 68 -13.59 13.52 -12.27
CA LEU A 68 -14.15 14.64 -13.03
C LEU A 68 -13.06 15.52 -13.68
N THR A 69 -11.92 15.71 -13.02
CA THR A 69 -10.76 16.41 -13.63
C THR A 69 -10.17 15.67 -14.84
N ARG A 70 -10.52 14.39 -15.06
CA ARG A 70 -10.20 13.65 -16.31
C ARG A 70 -11.26 13.80 -17.39
N MET A 71 -12.52 14.07 -17.03
CA MET A 71 -13.60 14.21 -18.02
C MET A 71 -13.39 15.44 -18.91
N ASP A 72 -12.79 16.51 -18.40
CA ASP A 72 -12.45 17.70 -19.20
C ASP A 72 -11.24 17.49 -20.12
N ALA A 73 -10.36 16.52 -19.83
CA ALA A 73 -9.23 16.16 -20.69
C ALA A 73 -9.57 15.05 -21.71
N GLY A 74 -10.78 14.49 -21.64
CA GLY A 74 -11.22 13.32 -22.43
C GLY A 74 -12.47 13.54 -23.27
N ALA A 75 -12.89 14.77 -23.51
CA ALA A 75 -14.04 15.09 -24.37
C ALA A 75 -13.68 15.01 -25.87
N ALA A 76 -13.19 13.86 -26.31
CA ALA A 76 -13.31 13.38 -27.69
C ALA A 76 -13.21 11.86 -27.67
N VAL A 77 -14.37 11.22 -27.87
CA VAL A 77 -14.64 9.99 -28.64
C VAL A 77 -15.71 9.13 -27.95
N ALA A 78 -16.81 9.01 -28.69
CA ALA A 78 -17.85 7.96 -28.69
C ALA A 78 -18.75 7.83 -27.45
N ALA A 79 -19.96 8.38 -27.48
CA ALA A 79 -21.16 7.89 -28.20
C ALA A 79 -22.02 6.94 -27.36
N VAL A 80 -23.05 7.58 -26.79
CA VAL A 80 -24.39 7.14 -26.37
C VAL A 80 -24.90 5.81 -26.94
N GLY A 81 -25.45 4.97 -26.06
CA GLY A 81 -26.40 3.88 -26.36
C GLY A 81 -27.26 3.56 -25.12
N PRO A 82 -28.54 3.17 -25.27
CA PRO A 82 -29.61 3.67 -24.41
C PRO A 82 -29.89 2.84 -23.14
N ARG A 83 -30.32 3.58 -22.12
CA ARG A 83 -30.96 3.14 -20.87
C ARG A 83 -32.28 2.44 -21.17
N ARG A 84 -32.52 1.25 -20.60
CA ARG A 84 -33.87 0.68 -20.45
C ARG A 84 -34.07 0.13 -19.03
N ALA A 85 -35.31 0.26 -18.59
CA ALA A 85 -35.76 0.41 -17.21
C ALA A 85 -35.77 -0.85 -16.34
N ALA A 86 -35.89 -0.59 -15.04
CA ALA A 86 -35.97 -1.52 -13.92
C ALA A 86 -37.06 -2.60 -14.02
N ARG A 87 -36.75 -3.80 -13.51
CA ARG A 87 -37.68 -4.57 -12.64
C ARG A 87 -36.98 -5.73 -11.90
N ALA A 88 -37.38 -5.82 -10.62
CA ALA A 88 -37.56 -7.00 -9.77
C ALA A 88 -36.35 -7.82 -9.26
N LEU A 89 -36.31 -7.91 -7.94
CA LEU A 89 -35.56 -8.82 -7.08
C LEU A 89 -36.10 -10.25 -7.22
N ASP A 90 -35.23 -11.21 -7.53
CA ASP A 90 -34.97 -12.46 -6.78
C ASP A 90 -34.32 -13.53 -7.67
N GLU A 91 -33.57 -14.42 -7.02
CA GLU A 91 -33.04 -15.71 -7.48
C GLU A 91 -31.80 -15.75 -8.40
N THR A 92 -30.68 -16.04 -7.72
CA THR A 92 -29.57 -16.94 -8.10
C THR A 92 -29.36 -17.21 -9.60
N VAL A 93 -28.52 -16.38 -10.23
CA VAL A 93 -27.89 -16.73 -11.50
C VAL A 93 -26.41 -17.02 -11.25
N ILE A 94 -26.06 -18.30 -11.27
CA ILE A 94 -24.68 -18.74 -11.52
C ILE A 94 -24.32 -18.28 -12.93
N LEU A 95 -23.67 -17.12 -13.04
CA LEU A 95 -23.08 -16.64 -14.29
C LEU A 95 -21.69 -17.25 -14.43
N LYS A 96 -21.65 -18.40 -15.10
CA LYS A 96 -20.43 -18.91 -15.74
C LYS A 96 -20.44 -18.39 -17.18
N ASP A 97 -19.90 -17.20 -17.41
CA ASP A 97 -18.84 -16.93 -18.41
C ASP A 97 -18.60 -15.44 -18.67
N ARG A 98 -17.50 -14.96 -18.08
CA ARG A 98 -16.48 -14.12 -18.72
C ARG A 98 -15.16 -14.40 -17.99
N ALA A 99 -14.66 -15.62 -18.14
CA ALA A 99 -13.36 -16.02 -17.62
C ALA A 99 -12.27 -15.70 -18.65
N ALA A 100 -11.84 -14.44 -18.68
CA ALA A 100 -10.53 -14.01 -19.17
C ALA A 100 -10.14 -12.75 -18.37
N ASP A 101 -9.07 -12.87 -17.57
CA ASP A 101 -8.38 -11.81 -16.81
C ASP A 101 -9.04 -11.22 -15.54
N ALA A 102 -9.55 -12.05 -14.63
CA ALA A 102 -9.65 -11.59 -13.23
C ALA A 102 -8.27 -11.73 -12.56
N LEU A 103 -7.66 -10.61 -12.14
CA LEU A 103 -6.42 -10.61 -11.38
C LEU A 103 -6.49 -11.62 -10.21
N PRO A 104 -5.46 -12.44 -9.96
CA PRO A 104 -5.42 -13.34 -8.80
C PRO A 104 -5.55 -12.59 -7.47
N SER A 105 -6.12 -13.23 -6.46
CA SER A 105 -6.25 -12.67 -5.10
C SER A 105 -4.94 -12.66 -4.31
N ARG A 106 -3.98 -13.51 -4.71
CA ARG A 106 -2.63 -13.62 -4.14
C ARG A 106 -1.60 -13.46 -5.24
N LEU A 107 -0.77 -12.43 -5.12
CA LEU A 107 0.30 -12.15 -6.09
C LEU A 107 1.63 -12.05 -5.36
N LEU A 108 2.66 -12.64 -5.96
CA LEU A 108 4.04 -12.46 -5.55
C LEU A 108 4.65 -11.33 -6.38
N LEU A 109 5.03 -10.24 -5.72
CA LEU A 109 5.80 -9.14 -6.31
C LEU A 109 7.26 -9.30 -5.89
N LEU A 110 8.14 -9.50 -6.86
CA LEU A 110 9.58 -9.54 -6.66
C LEU A 110 10.17 -8.25 -7.23
N VAL A 111 10.84 -7.48 -6.40
CA VAL A 111 11.47 -6.21 -6.79
C VAL A 111 12.98 -6.38 -6.69
N ASP A 112 13.70 -6.06 -7.75
CA ASP A 112 15.16 -6.11 -7.73
C ASP A 112 15.73 -5.11 -6.72
N GLY A 113 16.65 -5.58 -5.88
CA GLY A 113 17.17 -4.83 -4.71
C GLY A 113 16.13 -4.51 -3.62
N GLY A 114 14.84 -4.77 -3.83
CA GLY A 114 13.73 -4.46 -2.91
C GLY A 114 13.18 -5.66 -2.14
N GLY A 115 13.41 -6.89 -2.63
CA GLY A 115 12.99 -8.15 -2.02
C GLY A 115 11.65 -8.67 -2.53
N SER A 116 11.07 -9.63 -1.79
CA SER A 116 9.82 -10.30 -2.14
C SER A 116 8.65 -9.89 -1.25
N TYR A 117 7.51 -9.65 -1.90
CA TYR A 117 6.28 -9.14 -1.31
C TYR A 117 5.10 -10.02 -1.71
N LEU A 118 4.25 -10.35 -0.75
CA LEU A 118 2.96 -11.00 -1.02
C LEU A 118 1.85 -9.96 -1.01
N LEU A 119 1.23 -9.71 -2.17
CA LEU A 119 0.05 -8.85 -2.28
C LEU A 119 -1.20 -9.70 -2.07
N LEU A 120 -2.01 -9.34 -1.08
CA LEU A 120 -3.29 -9.98 -0.78
C LEU A 120 -4.42 -8.98 -0.98
N ARG A 121 -5.39 -9.33 -1.83
CA ARG A 121 -6.48 -8.42 -2.24
C ARG A 121 -7.77 -8.60 -1.44
N ASN A 122 -7.90 -9.70 -0.72
CA ASN A 122 -9.11 -10.01 0.04
C ASN A 122 -9.19 -9.11 1.29
N ASP A 123 -10.42 -8.73 1.67
CA ASP A 123 -10.66 -8.02 2.94
C ASP A 123 -10.46 -8.89 4.17
N ARG A 124 -10.56 -10.22 4.03
CA ARG A 124 -10.26 -11.19 5.09
C ARG A 124 -9.13 -12.11 4.65
N VAL A 125 -8.10 -12.20 5.47
CA VAL A 125 -6.92 -13.03 5.21
C VAL A 125 -6.57 -13.86 6.44
N GLY A 126 -6.48 -15.18 6.26
CA GLY A 126 -6.04 -16.08 7.31
C GLY A 126 -4.53 -16.14 7.43
N ILE A 127 -4.04 -16.34 8.66
CA ILE A 127 -2.66 -16.62 8.99
C ILE A 127 -2.59 -18.00 9.63
N GLY A 128 -1.67 -18.84 9.17
CA GLY A 128 -1.56 -20.20 9.69
C GLY A 128 -0.33 -20.95 9.23
N ARG A 129 -0.24 -22.21 9.63
CA ARG A 129 0.91 -23.08 9.31
C ARG A 129 1.04 -23.30 7.80
N ALA A 130 2.26 -23.19 7.28
CA ALA A 130 2.54 -23.40 5.85
C ALA A 130 2.43 -24.88 5.42
N ALA A 131 2.84 -25.81 6.28
CA ALA A 131 2.81 -27.26 6.03
C ALA A 131 1.40 -27.84 6.30
N THR A 132 0.44 -27.51 5.44
CA THR A 132 -0.89 -28.14 5.41
C THR A 132 -1.35 -28.31 3.96
N ALA A 133 -2.31 -29.21 3.72
CA ALA A 133 -2.88 -29.44 2.40
C ALA A 133 -3.61 -28.21 1.85
N LYS A 134 -4.17 -27.35 2.73
CA LYS A 134 -4.87 -26.11 2.36
C LYS A 134 -4.36 -24.93 3.19
N PRO A 135 -3.20 -24.37 2.82
CA PRO A 135 -2.59 -23.29 3.58
C PRO A 135 -3.44 -22.02 3.56
N ALA A 136 -3.40 -21.32 4.68
CA ALA A 136 -3.98 -19.99 4.83
C ALA A 136 -3.39 -18.99 3.81
N GLU A 137 -4.01 -17.81 3.71
CA GLU A 137 -3.55 -16.72 2.84
C GLU A 137 -2.12 -16.28 3.16
N ILE A 138 -1.78 -16.27 4.45
CA ILE A 138 -0.45 -15.96 4.97
C ILE A 138 0.09 -17.22 5.64
N PRO A 139 0.81 -18.07 4.89
CA PRO A 139 1.41 -19.28 5.42
C PRO A 139 2.75 -18.99 6.10
N LEU A 140 2.85 -19.32 7.38
CA LEU A 140 4.08 -19.19 8.19
C LEU A 140 4.70 -20.56 8.45
N ARG A 141 6.02 -20.67 8.33
CA ARG A 141 6.80 -21.87 8.73
C ARG A 141 7.09 -21.82 10.23
N ALA A 142 6.03 -21.96 11.03
CA ALA A 142 6.09 -21.95 12.48
C ALA A 142 5.11 -22.99 13.07
N ASN A 143 5.27 -23.28 14.37
CA ASN A 143 4.35 -24.15 15.09
C ASN A 143 3.04 -23.41 15.41
N LEU A 144 2.16 -23.35 14.41
CA LEU A 144 0.84 -22.72 14.49
C LEU A 144 -0.24 -23.74 14.14
N ALA A 145 -1.49 -23.40 14.46
CA ALA A 145 -2.64 -24.07 13.88
C ALA A 145 -2.73 -23.79 12.36
N GLU A 146 -3.50 -24.61 11.65
CA GLU A 146 -3.70 -24.42 10.20
C GLU A 146 -4.35 -23.08 9.87
N ARG A 147 -5.27 -22.63 10.72
CA ARG A 147 -5.84 -21.27 10.73
C ARG A 147 -5.72 -20.73 12.14
N HIS A 148 -4.60 -20.07 12.40
CA HIS A 148 -4.29 -19.59 13.74
C HIS A 148 -4.95 -18.24 14.02
N ALA A 149 -4.85 -17.30 13.08
CA ALA A 149 -5.45 -15.98 13.18
C ALA A 149 -6.06 -15.57 11.83
N GLU A 150 -6.89 -14.54 11.84
CA GLU A 150 -7.44 -13.87 10.68
C GLU A 150 -7.25 -12.37 10.85
N ILE A 151 -6.87 -11.67 9.78
CA ILE A 151 -6.95 -10.21 9.72
C ILE A 151 -8.15 -9.88 8.82
N ALA A 152 -9.07 -9.10 9.36
CA ALA A 152 -10.20 -8.57 8.62
C ALA A 152 -10.11 -7.06 8.53
N ARG A 153 -10.29 -6.54 7.32
CA ARG A 153 -10.52 -5.12 7.08
C ARG A 153 -12.02 -4.84 7.23
N VAL A 154 -12.36 -3.89 8.09
CA VAL A 154 -13.72 -3.42 8.29
C VAL A 154 -13.70 -1.92 8.09
N GLU A 155 -14.40 -1.45 7.06
CA GLU A 155 -14.30 -0.07 6.58
C GLU A 155 -12.84 0.27 6.21
N ASP A 156 -12.15 1.06 7.03
CA ASP A 156 -10.74 1.44 6.84
C ASP A 156 -9.82 0.94 7.97
N ASP A 157 -10.38 0.21 8.93
CA ASP A 157 -9.67 -0.33 10.08
C ASP A 157 -9.34 -1.82 9.89
N TYR A 158 -8.29 -2.26 10.58
CA TYR A 158 -7.81 -3.64 10.54
C TYR A 158 -7.96 -4.31 11.89
N PHE A 159 -8.71 -5.40 11.94
CA PHE A 159 -8.91 -6.20 13.13
C PHE A 159 -8.19 -7.53 12.99
N LEU A 160 -7.50 -7.95 14.04
CA LEU A 160 -6.99 -9.31 14.15
C LEU A 160 -7.95 -10.12 15.00
N PHE A 161 -8.29 -11.32 14.56
CA PHE A 161 -9.06 -12.32 15.28
C PHE A 161 -8.26 -13.60 15.41
N SER A 162 -8.34 -14.27 16.56
CA SER A 162 -7.66 -15.54 16.78
C SER A 162 -8.46 -16.43 17.71
N GLY A 163 -8.70 -17.67 17.27
CA GLY A 163 -9.21 -18.74 18.13
C GLY A 163 -8.15 -19.24 19.12
N HIS A 164 -6.88 -18.91 18.88
CA HIS A 164 -5.72 -19.26 19.68
C HIS A 164 -5.20 -18.03 20.45
N GLY A 165 -4.34 -18.23 21.44
CA GLY A 165 -3.71 -17.11 22.15
C GLY A 165 -2.78 -16.33 21.22
N VAL A 166 -3.00 -15.02 21.10
CA VAL A 166 -2.10 -14.08 20.40
C VAL A 166 -1.68 -12.97 21.34
N ASP A 167 -0.46 -12.48 21.18
CA ASP A 167 0.06 -11.35 21.93
C ASP A 167 0.19 -10.14 21.00
N ILE A 168 -0.38 -9.01 21.43
CA ILE A 168 -0.29 -7.74 20.70
C ILE A 168 0.29 -6.69 21.66
N ASP A 169 1.46 -6.19 21.32
CA ASP A 169 2.20 -5.20 22.12
C ASP A 169 2.43 -5.67 23.58
N GLY A 170 2.68 -6.97 23.78
CA GLY A 170 2.92 -7.58 25.10
C GLY A 170 1.65 -7.90 25.89
N ARG A 171 0.47 -7.79 25.26
CA ARG A 171 -0.82 -8.10 25.87
C ARG A 171 -1.47 -9.31 25.18
N PRO A 172 -1.78 -10.39 25.92
CA PRO A 172 -2.50 -11.52 25.35
C PRO A 172 -3.95 -11.15 25.08
N THR A 173 -4.41 -11.41 23.86
CA THR A 173 -5.79 -11.15 23.42
C THR A 173 -6.25 -12.23 22.44
N LYS A 174 -7.53 -12.19 22.07
CA LYS A 174 -8.12 -13.00 20.99
C LYS A 174 -8.64 -12.14 19.85
N HIS A 175 -8.84 -10.84 20.08
CA HIS A 175 -9.23 -9.88 19.08
C HIS A 175 -8.74 -8.49 19.46
N GLU A 176 -8.22 -7.73 18.50
CA GLU A 176 -7.76 -6.34 18.72
C GLU A 176 -7.80 -5.57 17.41
N LEU A 177 -8.06 -4.27 17.52
CA LEU A 177 -7.80 -3.30 16.46
C LEU A 177 -6.29 -3.12 16.28
N LEU A 178 -5.77 -3.43 15.10
CA LEU A 178 -4.36 -3.24 14.75
C LEU A 178 -4.08 -1.77 14.47
N ARG A 179 -3.11 -1.20 15.18
CA ARG A 179 -2.64 0.18 14.98
C ARG A 179 -1.31 0.16 14.27
N ASN A 180 -1.01 1.23 13.52
CA ASN A 180 0.29 1.37 12.88
C ASN A 180 1.42 1.22 13.93
N GLY A 181 2.32 0.26 13.72
CA GLY A 181 3.41 -0.09 14.63
C GLY A 181 3.11 -1.23 15.59
N SER A 182 1.87 -1.75 15.66
CA SER A 182 1.52 -2.86 16.54
C SER A 182 2.39 -4.09 16.26
N ARG A 183 2.96 -4.64 17.33
CA ARG A 183 3.82 -5.83 17.31
C ARG A 183 2.96 -7.04 17.66
N VAL A 184 2.77 -7.92 16.68
CA VAL A 184 1.94 -9.11 16.84
C VAL A 184 2.83 -10.33 16.97
N SER A 185 2.54 -11.17 17.97
CA SER A 185 3.17 -12.47 18.18
C SER A 185 2.11 -13.55 18.28
N LEU A 186 2.09 -14.43 17.27
CA LEU A 186 1.24 -15.63 17.21
C LEU A 186 1.92 -16.84 17.88
N GLY A 187 3.22 -16.71 18.19
CA GLY A 187 4.05 -17.76 18.78
C GLY A 187 5.55 -17.41 18.67
N PRO A 188 6.44 -18.29 19.17
CA PRO A 188 7.87 -17.98 19.32
C PRO A 188 8.57 -17.49 18.03
N ASN A 189 8.22 -18.07 16.87
CA ASN A 189 8.81 -17.78 15.56
C ASN A 189 7.76 -17.29 14.55
N ALA A 190 6.66 -16.70 15.04
CA ALA A 190 5.55 -16.21 14.23
C ALA A 190 5.18 -14.79 14.66
N ARG A 191 6.00 -13.82 14.26
CA ARG A 191 5.95 -12.44 14.71
C ARG A 191 6.01 -11.47 13.54
N PHE A 192 5.21 -10.42 13.60
CA PHE A 192 5.23 -9.36 12.61
C PHE A 192 4.90 -8.00 13.22
N VAL A 193 5.26 -6.94 12.49
CA VAL A 193 4.85 -5.57 12.79
C VAL A 193 3.80 -5.16 11.77
N PHE A 194 2.64 -4.74 12.24
CA PHE A 194 1.61 -4.15 11.40
C PHE A 194 1.96 -2.69 11.11
N ARG A 195 1.92 -2.28 9.84
CA ARG A 195 2.12 -0.89 9.42
C ARG A 195 1.02 -0.43 8.49
N VAL A 196 0.72 0.86 8.58
CA VAL A 196 -0.08 1.60 7.61
C VAL A 196 0.84 2.71 7.06
N PRO A 197 1.61 2.43 6.00
CA PRO A 197 2.64 3.36 5.52
C PRO A 197 2.08 4.70 5.06
N HIS A 198 0.88 4.69 4.45
CA HIS A 198 0.20 5.86 3.93
C HIS A 198 -1.27 5.84 4.38
N ARG A 199 -1.72 6.86 5.12
CA ARG A 199 -3.06 6.86 5.78
C ARG A 199 -4.24 6.81 4.82
N GLN A 200 -4.11 7.37 3.61
CA GLN A 200 -5.17 7.38 2.61
C GLN A 200 -5.15 6.18 1.68
N SER A 201 -4.08 5.38 1.74
CA SER A 201 -4.12 4.07 1.14
C SER A 201 -4.82 3.16 2.14
N ALA A 202 -5.93 2.56 1.73
CA ALA A 202 -6.55 1.52 2.53
C ALA A 202 -5.68 0.24 2.59
N SER A 203 -4.47 0.24 2.03
CA SER A 203 -3.51 -0.85 2.11
C SER A 203 -2.63 -0.77 3.35
N ALA A 204 -2.36 -1.93 3.95
CA ALA A 204 -1.45 -2.07 5.08
C ALA A 204 -0.31 -3.06 4.76
N VAL A 205 0.72 -3.09 5.60
CA VAL A 205 1.87 -4.00 5.46
C VAL A 205 2.08 -4.78 6.75
N LEU A 206 2.28 -6.09 6.62
CA LEU A 206 2.79 -6.95 7.67
C LEU A 206 4.28 -7.16 7.43
N GLU A 207 5.12 -6.56 8.27
CA GLU A 207 6.56 -6.76 8.23
C GLU A 207 6.92 -7.98 9.08
N MET A 208 7.29 -9.09 8.43
CA MET A 208 7.72 -10.29 9.12
C MET A 208 9.02 -10.02 9.87
N ARG A 209 9.11 -10.47 11.12
CA ARG A 209 10.36 -10.42 11.89
C ARG A 209 11.36 -11.42 11.29
N SER A 210 12.66 -11.22 11.52
CA SER A 210 13.74 -11.99 10.86
C SER A 210 13.68 -13.51 11.10
N ASP A 211 13.13 -13.90 12.24
CA ASP A 211 12.87 -15.26 12.71
C ASP A 211 11.58 -15.87 12.13
N THR A 212 10.70 -15.05 11.57
CA THR A 212 9.44 -15.49 10.97
C THR A 212 9.67 -15.82 9.49
N LYS A 213 9.54 -17.10 9.16
CA LYS A 213 9.80 -17.60 7.81
C LYS A 213 8.50 -17.82 7.04
N MET A 214 8.46 -17.34 5.80
CA MET A 214 7.40 -17.62 4.83
C MET A 214 7.94 -18.37 3.61
N PRO A 215 7.09 -19.11 2.88
CA PRO A 215 7.41 -19.58 1.54
C PRO A 215 7.86 -18.43 0.62
N ASN A 216 8.71 -18.77 -0.36
CA ASN A 216 9.23 -17.85 -1.37
C ASN A 216 10.03 -16.66 -0.78
N ASP A 217 10.58 -16.86 0.42
CA ASP A 217 11.30 -15.86 1.24
C ASP A 217 10.56 -14.53 1.41
N VAL A 218 9.22 -14.55 1.35
CA VAL A 218 8.40 -13.33 1.53
C VAL A 218 8.69 -12.72 2.89
N ARG A 219 9.14 -11.45 2.90
CA ARG A 219 9.41 -10.70 4.15
C ARG A 219 8.33 -9.69 4.50
N ARG A 220 7.54 -9.28 3.52
CA ARG A 220 6.45 -8.33 3.71
C ARG A 220 5.20 -8.80 3.00
N VAL A 221 4.08 -8.74 3.70
CA VAL A 221 2.76 -8.99 3.13
C VAL A 221 2.05 -7.65 3.00
N VAL A 222 1.61 -7.29 1.81
CA VAL A 222 0.81 -6.10 1.57
C VAL A 222 -0.66 -6.52 1.52
N LEU A 223 -1.44 -6.03 2.48
CA LEU A 223 -2.89 -6.14 2.47
C LEU A 223 -3.42 -5.08 1.50
N PHE A 224 -3.39 -5.39 0.21
CA PHE A 224 -3.63 -4.47 -0.88
C PHE A 224 -5.12 -4.13 -1.03
N ARG A 225 -5.43 -2.84 -1.12
CA ARG A 225 -6.76 -2.30 -1.46
C ARG A 225 -6.60 -1.02 -2.25
N GLN A 226 -7.09 -1.05 -3.49
CA GLN A 226 -7.08 0.05 -4.46
C GLN A 226 -5.68 0.53 -4.87
N THR A 227 -4.87 1.02 -3.92
CA THR A 227 -3.57 1.64 -4.17
C THR A 227 -2.52 1.19 -3.15
N ALA A 228 -1.26 1.12 -3.57
CA ALA A 228 -0.09 0.95 -2.71
C ALA A 228 1.08 1.76 -3.26
N MET A 229 1.86 2.35 -2.36
CA MET A 229 3.05 3.13 -2.70
C MET A 229 4.26 2.21 -2.85
N MET A 230 5.03 2.40 -3.91
CA MET A 230 6.32 1.77 -4.12
C MET A 230 7.39 2.85 -4.27
N GLY A 231 8.53 2.74 -3.60
CA GLY A 231 9.55 3.77 -3.70
C GLY A 231 10.60 3.69 -2.61
N PHE A 232 11.24 4.82 -2.34
CA PHE A 232 12.29 4.91 -1.34
C PHE A 232 11.76 5.51 -0.03
N GLY A 233 12.03 4.84 1.10
CA GLY A 233 11.76 5.39 2.43
C GLY A 233 10.87 4.51 3.31
N LYS A 234 10.38 5.11 4.40
CA LYS A 234 9.64 4.40 5.47
C LYS A 234 8.12 4.46 5.32
N HIS A 235 7.62 5.26 4.37
CA HIS A 235 6.19 5.51 4.14
C HIS A 235 5.63 4.82 2.89
N VAL A 236 6.40 3.87 2.33
CA VAL A 236 6.01 3.08 1.16
C VAL A 236 5.58 1.67 1.59
N HIS A 237 4.65 1.08 0.85
CA HIS A 237 4.22 -0.30 1.06
C HIS A 237 5.27 -1.28 0.52
N VAL A 238 5.86 -0.94 -0.62
CA VAL A 238 6.91 -1.73 -1.29
C VAL A 238 8.18 -0.89 -1.37
N SER A 239 9.26 -1.36 -0.78
CA SER A 239 10.54 -0.66 -0.87
C SER A 239 11.22 -0.99 -2.18
N CYS A 240 11.62 0.05 -2.91
CA CYS A 240 12.42 -0.05 -4.12
C CYS A 240 13.51 1.02 -4.07
N GLY A 241 14.77 0.60 -3.95
CA GLY A 241 15.90 1.51 -3.84
C GLY A 241 16.32 2.17 -5.16
N SER A 242 15.96 1.58 -6.30
CA SER A 242 16.32 2.09 -7.63
C SER A 242 15.31 3.09 -8.20
N ALA A 243 14.15 3.25 -7.55
CA ALA A 243 13.10 4.16 -8.01
C ALA A 243 13.57 5.62 -7.91
N VAL A 244 13.47 6.36 -9.01
CA VAL A 244 13.79 7.80 -9.06
C VAL A 244 12.69 8.65 -8.40
N HIS A 245 11.45 8.18 -8.48
CA HIS A 245 10.27 8.78 -7.90
C HIS A 245 9.44 7.72 -7.18
N ASP A 246 8.62 8.14 -6.23
CA ASP A 246 7.58 7.25 -5.70
C ASP A 246 6.61 6.86 -6.82
N LEU A 247 6.19 5.60 -6.80
CA LEU A 247 5.31 4.98 -7.77
C LEU A 247 4.03 4.56 -7.06
N VAL A 248 2.89 4.74 -7.71
CA VAL A 248 1.59 4.26 -7.24
C VAL A 248 1.26 3.00 -8.00
N LEU A 249 1.24 1.87 -7.30
CA LEU A 249 0.63 0.63 -7.74
C LEU A 249 -0.87 0.71 -7.49
N PHE A 250 -1.71 0.45 -8.48
CA PHE A 250 -3.16 0.45 -8.30
C PHE A 250 -3.86 -0.60 -9.15
N GLU A 251 -5.04 -1.02 -8.71
CA GLU A 251 -5.89 -1.92 -9.49
C GLU A 251 -6.95 -1.13 -10.25
N ARG A 252 -7.12 -1.45 -11.54
CA ARG A 252 -8.17 -0.90 -12.38
C ARG A 252 -8.67 -1.96 -13.36
N ALA A 253 -9.98 -2.19 -13.39
CA ALA A 253 -10.64 -3.12 -14.30
C ALA A 253 -10.00 -4.54 -14.29
N GLY A 254 -9.68 -5.05 -13.09
CA GLY A 254 -9.10 -6.38 -12.94
C GLY A 254 -7.65 -6.50 -13.41
N ARG A 255 -6.92 -5.39 -13.56
CA ARG A 255 -5.49 -5.35 -13.91
C ARG A 255 -4.72 -4.47 -12.95
N LEU A 256 -3.44 -4.79 -12.75
CA LEU A 256 -2.52 -3.92 -12.02
C LEU A 256 -1.94 -2.88 -12.96
N TRP A 257 -1.81 -1.67 -12.45
CA TRP A 257 -1.26 -0.52 -13.13
C TRP A 257 -0.24 0.14 -12.22
N ILE A 258 0.73 0.79 -12.83
CA ILE A 258 1.75 1.57 -12.13
C ILE A 258 1.95 2.90 -12.82
N ARG A 259 2.09 3.96 -12.03
CA ARG A 259 2.40 5.29 -12.51
C ARG A 259 3.34 5.98 -11.53
N PRO A 260 4.24 6.87 -11.98
CA PRO A 260 5.04 7.67 -11.09
C PRO A 260 4.18 8.78 -10.48
N GLN A 261 4.58 9.20 -9.30
CA GLN A 261 4.02 10.34 -8.59
C GLN A 261 5.19 11.26 -8.18
N PRO A 262 5.85 11.92 -9.16
CA PRO A 262 6.91 12.86 -8.85
C PRO A 262 6.31 13.99 -7.99
N ASN A 263 6.99 14.33 -6.91
CA ASN A 263 6.63 15.49 -6.09
C ASN A 263 5.18 15.45 -5.55
N GLY A 264 4.64 14.25 -5.27
CA GLY A 264 3.26 14.07 -4.81
C GLY A 264 2.18 14.33 -5.88
N ARG A 265 2.56 14.80 -7.07
CA ARG A 265 1.64 15.05 -8.19
C ARG A 265 1.47 13.81 -9.04
N ILE A 266 0.22 13.44 -9.28
CA ILE A 266 -0.13 12.43 -10.28
C ILE A 266 -0.05 13.12 -11.63
N ASP A 267 1.11 13.06 -12.28
CA ASP A 267 1.37 13.82 -13.50
C ASP A 267 1.79 12.95 -14.69
N THR A 268 1.51 11.64 -14.66
CA THR A 268 2.09 10.75 -15.67
C THR A 268 1.17 9.60 -16.07
N GLU A 269 1.31 9.23 -17.33
CA GLU A 269 0.71 8.07 -17.98
C GLU A 269 0.92 6.80 -17.14
N ALA A 270 -0.19 6.13 -16.82
CA ALA A 270 -0.15 4.84 -16.14
C ALA A 270 0.16 3.74 -17.14
N ARG A 271 0.98 2.78 -16.72
CA ARG A 271 1.31 1.58 -17.51
C ARG A 271 0.71 0.34 -16.88
N SER A 272 0.19 -0.56 -17.70
CA SER A 272 -0.27 -1.87 -17.21
C SER A 272 0.92 -2.72 -16.78
N ILE A 273 0.70 -3.53 -15.75
CA ILE A 273 1.65 -4.56 -15.32
C ILE A 273 1.18 -5.90 -15.90
N GLU A 274 2.06 -6.51 -16.69
CA GLU A 274 1.83 -7.85 -17.22
C GLU A 274 2.22 -8.90 -16.17
N ILE A 275 1.31 -9.85 -15.91
CA ILE A 275 1.52 -10.89 -14.91
C ILE A 275 2.41 -12.00 -15.49
N GLY A 276 3.45 -12.38 -14.75
CA GLY A 276 4.41 -13.42 -15.10
C GLY A 276 5.59 -12.95 -15.95
N GLN A 277 5.61 -11.67 -16.37
CA GLN A 277 6.68 -11.10 -17.18
C GLN A 277 7.57 -10.17 -16.33
N PRO A 278 8.90 -10.21 -16.52
CA PRO A 278 9.78 -9.17 -16.01
C PRO A 278 9.41 -7.81 -16.61
N MET A 279 9.25 -6.81 -15.76
CA MET A 279 8.89 -5.45 -16.12
C MET A 279 10.02 -4.51 -15.69
N GLU A 280 10.44 -3.64 -16.59
CA GLU A 280 11.34 -2.53 -16.29
C GLU A 280 10.61 -1.21 -16.55
N LEU A 281 10.07 -0.61 -15.49
CA LEU A 281 9.27 0.61 -15.57
C LEU A 281 9.81 1.63 -14.57
N PHE A 282 9.99 2.87 -15.02
CA PHE A 282 10.38 3.99 -14.16
C PHE A 282 11.68 3.73 -13.35
N ASN A 283 12.66 3.07 -13.96
CA ASN A 283 13.94 2.66 -13.35
C ASN A 283 13.80 1.61 -12.23
N VAL A 284 12.70 0.85 -12.26
CA VAL A 284 12.44 -0.27 -11.36
C VAL A 284 12.25 -1.54 -12.15
N SER A 285 13.08 -2.54 -11.84
CA SER A 285 12.92 -3.90 -12.35
C SER A 285 12.15 -4.74 -11.34
N PHE A 286 11.07 -5.35 -11.79
CA PHE A 286 10.23 -6.20 -10.95
C PHE A 286 9.47 -7.24 -11.77
N VAL A 287 8.96 -8.28 -11.10
CA VAL A 287 8.02 -9.23 -11.67
C VAL A 287 6.85 -9.42 -10.72
N VAL A 288 5.63 -9.43 -11.27
CA VAL A 288 4.43 -9.81 -10.55
C VAL A 288 3.95 -11.13 -11.10
N GLN A 289 3.76 -12.13 -10.25
CA GLN A 289 3.28 -13.45 -10.67
C GLN A 289 2.21 -13.96 -9.71
N PRO A 290 1.33 -14.89 -10.14
CA PRO A 290 0.42 -15.56 -9.23
C PRO A 290 1.23 -16.24 -8.12
N TRP A 291 0.83 -16.03 -6.86
CA TRP A 291 1.54 -16.66 -5.77
C TRP A 291 1.25 -18.17 -5.74
N THR A 292 2.31 -18.97 -5.71
CA THR A 292 2.25 -20.42 -5.54
C THR A 292 3.16 -20.83 -4.40
N LEU A 293 2.80 -21.91 -3.71
CA LEU A 293 3.68 -22.53 -2.73
C LEU A 293 4.80 -23.26 -3.47
N VAL A 294 6.00 -22.69 -3.46
CA VAL A 294 7.18 -23.42 -3.91
C VAL A 294 7.61 -24.35 -2.78
N GLY A 295 7.22 -25.63 -2.87
CA GLY A 295 7.51 -26.62 -1.82
C GLY A 295 6.76 -27.95 -1.90
N GLY A 296 6.52 -28.46 -3.11
CA GLY A 296 5.90 -29.77 -3.33
C GLY A 296 6.56 -30.52 -4.49
N ALA A 297 7.89 -30.58 -4.51
CA ALA A 297 8.65 -31.45 -5.39
C ALA A 297 9.90 -31.90 -4.64
N LEU A 298 9.72 -32.89 -3.77
CA LEU A 298 10.68 -33.91 -3.34
C LEU A 298 9.84 -34.92 -2.54
N ALA A 299 9.16 -35.79 -3.28
CA ALA A 299 8.82 -37.14 -2.82
C ALA A 299 10.01 -38.04 -3.19
#